data_AF-A0A7C3ZIV6-F1
#
_entry.id   AF-A0A7C3ZIV6-F1
#
_cell.length_a   1.000
_cell.length_b   1.000
_cell.length_c   1.000
_cell.angle_alpha   90.00
_cell.angle_beta   90.00
_cell.angle_gamma   90.00
#
_symmetry.space_group_name_H-M   'P 1'
#
loop_
_entity.id
_entity.type
_entity.pdbx_description
1 polymer ?
#
loop_
_entity_poly.entity_id
_entity_poly.type
_entity_poly.pdbx_seq_one_letter_code
_entity_poly.pdbx_strand_id
1 'polypeptide(L)' 'MAKSKLEVLVDDSEKSKNVLEALDRRGVKYAVIFSCSTDELPALRTDCGTIRGYSNIATYFLSDLPYIP' A
#
# COMPACT_ATOMS: atom_id res chain seq x y z
N MET A 1 -0.45 -20.88 -11.65
CA MET A 1 -0.33 -19.41 -11.74
C MET A 1 -0.28 -18.86 -10.32
N ALA A 2 0.89 -18.39 -9.88
CA ALA A 2 1.06 -17.85 -8.54
C ALA A 2 0.16 -16.61 -8.39
N LYS A 3 -0.79 -16.66 -7.45
CA LYS A 3 -1.55 -15.49 -7.06
C LYS A 3 -0.58 -14.57 -6.33
N SER A 4 0.00 -13.59 -7.02
CA SER A 4 0.79 -12.54 -6.36
C SER A 4 -0.09 -11.86 -5.32
N LYS A 5 0.15 -12.19 -4.05
CA LYS A 5 -0.66 -11.73 -2.93
C LYS A 5 -0.02 -10.43 -2.44
N LEU A 6 -0.62 -9.30 -2.80
CA LEU A 6 -0.20 -8.00 -2.26
C LEU A 6 -0.55 -7.97 -0.78
N GLU A 7 0.41 -7.72 0.10
CA GLU A 7 0.15 -7.58 1.54
C GLU A 7 0.42 -6.14 1.96
N VAL A 8 -0.56 -5.49 2.57
CA VAL A 8 -0.49 -4.10 3.01
C VAL A 8 -0.37 -4.10 4.52
N LEU A 9 0.78 -3.67 5.01
CA LEU A 9 1.00 -3.39 6.41
C LEU A 9 0.49 -1.99 6.70
N VAL A 10 -0.44 -1.91 7.63
CA VAL A 10 -1.14 -0.68 8.00
C VAL A 10 -1.16 -0.50 9.50
N ASP A 11 -1.32 0.75 9.89
CA ASP A 11 -1.55 1.20 11.26
C ASP A 11 -2.82 2.07 11.32
N ASP A 12 -3.12 2.68 12.46
CA ASP A 12 -4.31 3.53 12.63
C ASP A 12 -4.18 4.92 11.96
N SER A 13 -3.03 5.26 11.40
CA SER A 13 -2.79 6.53 10.72
C SER A 13 -3.66 6.74 9.47
N GLU A 14 -3.98 8.00 9.20
CA GLU A 14 -4.69 8.43 7.98
C GLU A 14 -3.97 8.00 6.70
N LYS A 15 -2.63 7.96 6.71
CA LYS A 15 -1.81 7.48 5.59
C LYS A 15 -2.15 6.04 5.20
N SER A 16 -2.36 5.19 6.18
CA SER A 16 -2.71 3.79 6.00
C SER A 16 -4.13 3.66 5.40
N LYS A 17 -5.09 4.44 5.89
CA LYS A 17 -6.45 4.52 5.33
C LYS A 17 -6.45 4.93 3.86
N ASN A 18 -5.70 5.99 3.52
CA ASN A 18 -5.58 6.47 2.14
C ASN A 18 -5.01 5.41 1.18
N VAL A 19 -4.04 4.62 1.63
CA VAL A 19 -3.47 3.53 0.82
C VAL A 19 -4.49 2.41 0.58
N LEU A 20 -5.23 2.00 1.61
CA LEU A 20 -6.27 1.00 1.48
C LEU A 20 -7.38 1.45 0.51
N GLU A 21 -7.84 2.69 0.63
CA GLU A 21 -8.83 3.26 -0.29
C GLU A 21 -8.31 3.31 -1.73
N ALA A 22 -7.04 3.70 -1.94
CA ALA A 22 -6.46 3.73 -3.27
C ALA A 22 -6.38 2.33 -3.91
N LEU A 23 -6.06 1.30 -3.12
CA LEU A 23 -6.02 -0.08 -3.58
C LEU A 23 -7.42 -0.63 -3.88
N ASP A 24 -8.40 -0.30 -3.03
CA ASP A 24 -9.80 -0.69 -3.19
C ASP A 24 -10.40 -0.09 -4.46
N ARG A 25 -10.18 1.21 -4.70
CA ARG A 25 -10.63 1.91 -5.92
C ARG A 25 -10.07 1.30 -7.21
N ARG A 26 -8.93 0.61 -7.14
CA ARG A 26 -8.31 -0.09 -8.27
C ARG A 26 -8.74 -1.55 -8.41
N GLY A 27 -9.54 -2.07 -7.48
CA GLY A 27 -9.95 -3.47 -7.47
C GLY A 27 -8.78 -4.44 -7.28
N VAL A 28 -7.67 -3.98 -6.70
CA VAL A 28 -6.50 -4.83 -6.45
C VAL A 28 -6.82 -5.76 -5.28
N LYS A 29 -6.54 -7.05 -5.42
CA LYS A 29 -6.69 -8.00 -4.31
C LYS A 29 -5.47 -7.89 -3.40
N TYR A 30 -5.70 -7.44 -2.17
CA TYR A 30 -4.67 -7.33 -1.16
C TYR A 30 -5.09 -7.95 0.17
N ALA A 31 -4.11 -8.32 0.99
CA ALA A 31 -4.31 -8.74 2.36
C ALA A 31 -3.85 -7.64 3.30
N VAL A 32 -4.72 -7.22 4.21
CA VAL A 32 -4.41 -6.21 5.22
C VAL A 32 -3.74 -6.89 6.42
N ILE A 33 -2.59 -6.36 6.84
CA ILE A 33 -1.85 -6.81 8.01
C ILE A 33 -1.73 -5.60 8.94
N PHE A 34 -2.41 -5.65 10.07
CA PHE A 34 -2.30 -4.58 11.07
C PHE A 34 -0.98 -4.73 11.83
N SER A 35 -0.17 -3.68 11.87
CA SER A 35 1.10 -3.66 12.60
C SER A 35 1.23 -2.35 13.36
N CYS A 36 1.59 -2.45 14.64
CA CYS A 36 1.95 -1.29 15.47
C CYS A 36 3.47 -1.11 15.59
N SER A 37 4.23 -1.67 14.65
CA SER A 37 5.70 -1.57 14.67
C SER A 37 6.14 -0.14 14.35
N THR A 38 7.23 0.31 14.96
CA THR A 38 7.86 1.62 14.71
C THR A 38 8.55 1.73 13.33
N ASP A 39 8.53 0.67 12.53
CA ASP A 39 8.95 0.72 11.13
C ASP A 39 8.03 1.66 10.31
N GLU A 40 8.55 2.24 9.23
CA GLU A 40 7.79 3.18 8.38
C GLU A 40 6.56 2.51 7.73
N LEU A 41 5.40 2.71 8.36
CA LEU A 41 4.08 2.31 7.86
C LEU A 41 3.38 3.50 7.16
N PRO A 42 2.50 3.25 6.17
CA PRO A 42 2.14 1.95 5.60
C PRO A 42 3.30 1.31 4.79
N ALA A 43 3.28 -0.02 4.67
CA ALA A 43 4.23 -0.78 3.84
C ALA A 43 3.51 -1.80 2.95
N LEU A 44 4.02 -2.05 1.74
CA LEU A 44 3.50 -3.03 0.79
C LEU A 44 4.50 -4.15 0.56
N ARG A 45 4.12 -5.39 0.85
CA ARG A 45 4.89 -6.58 0.45
C ARG A 45 4.33 -7.13 -0.85
N THR A 46 5.24 -7.26 -1.81
CA THR A 46 5.02 -7.87 -3.12
C THR A 46 6.00 -9.03 -3.30
N ASP A 47 5.79 -9.87 -4.31
CA ASP A 47 6.76 -10.90 -4.71
C ASP A 47 8.16 -10.33 -5.01
N CYS A 48 8.24 -9.08 -5.50
CA CYS A 48 9.50 -8.42 -5.86
C CYS A 48 10.21 -7.75 -4.68
N GLY A 49 9.54 -7.61 -3.52
CA GLY A 49 10.11 -6.92 -2.37
C GLY A 49 9.09 -6.14 -1.54
N THR A 50 9.60 -5.45 -0.52
CA THR A 50 8.78 -4.64 0.40
C THR A 50 9.01 -3.16 0.14
N ILE A 51 7.95 -2.43 -0.18
CA ILE A 51 7.94 -0.97 -0.35
C ILE A 51 7.48 -0.38 0.97
N ARG A 52 8.28 0.49 1.58
CA ARG A 52 7.99 1.08 2.90
C ARG A 52 7.72 2.56 2.78
N GLY A 53 6.84 3.07 3.64
CA GLY A 53 6.49 4.47 3.72
C GLY A 53 5.45 4.91 2.69
N TYR A 54 4.55 5.78 3.13
CA TYR A 54 3.47 6.33 2.33
C TYR A 54 3.97 6.98 1.03
N SER A 55 5.05 7.75 1.05
CA SER A 55 5.55 8.45 -0.14
C SER A 55 6.01 7.49 -1.24
N ASN A 56 6.71 6.41 -0.87
CA ASN A 56 7.15 5.41 -1.85
C ASN A 56 5.98 4.60 -2.38
N ILE A 57 5.01 4.28 -1.53
CA ILE A 57 3.76 3.64 -1.96
C ILE A 57 2.98 4.56 -2.88
N ALA A 58 2.92 5.87 -2.57
CA ALA A 58 2.31 6.87 -3.41
C ALA A 58 3.02 6.96 -4.76
N THR A 59 4.35 6.98 -4.82
CA THR A 59 5.05 6.94 -6.12
C THR A 59 4.83 5.62 -6.86
N TYR A 60 4.87 4.48 -6.16
CA TYR A 60 4.76 3.18 -6.82
C TYR A 60 3.33 2.85 -7.28
N PHE A 61 2.32 3.21 -6.50
CA PHE A 61 0.92 2.99 -6.83
C PHE A 61 0.25 4.26 -7.37
N LEU A 62 0.36 5.41 -6.69
CA LEU A 62 -0.33 6.66 -7.09
C LEU A 62 0.31 7.43 -8.24
N SER A 63 1.50 7.09 -8.77
CA SER A 63 2.00 7.70 -10.02
C SER A 63 1.17 7.36 -11.26
N ASP A 64 0.16 6.49 -11.14
CA ASP A 64 -0.89 6.26 -12.15
C ASP A 64 -2.19 7.04 -11.85
N LEU A 65 -2.19 7.96 -10.88
CA LEU A 65 -3.24 8.99 -10.80
C LEU A 65 -2.92 10.08 -11.84
N PRO A 66 -3.87 10.49 -12.69
CA PRO A 66 -3.66 11.71 -13.48
C PRO A 66 -3.35 12.84 -12.50
N TYR A 67 -2.24 13.52 -12.74
CA TYR A 67 -1.91 14.78 -12.11
C TYR A 67 -3.10 15.73 -12.32
N ILE A 68 -3.87 15.99 -11.27
CA ILE A 68 -4.88 17.05 -11.28
C ILE A 68 -4.17 18.29 -10.70
N PRO A 69 -3.82 19.29 -11.54
CA PRO A 69 -3.14 20.52 -11.12
C PRO A 69 -3.99 21.37 -10.17
#